data_AF-A0A837I471-F1
#
_entry.id   AF-A0A837I471-F1
#
_cell.length_a   1.000
_cell.length_b   1.000
_cell.length_c   1.000
_cell.angle_alpha   90.00
_cell.angle_beta   90.00
_cell.angle_gamma   90.00
#
_symmetry.space_group_name_H-M   'P 1'
#
loop_
_entity.id
_entity.type
_entity.pdbx_description
1 polymer ?
#
loop_
_entity_poly.entity_id
_entity_poly.type
_entity_poly.pdbx_seq_one_letter_code
_entity_poly.pdbx_strand_id
1 'polypeptide(L)'
;ITHVDFYEVRMDEKITANIPLVFIGDAPAVSDLGGTLVKAMQGLEVRALPTDLPHQIEVNISQIRTFDDNILVGDIKLPKGVEILENQETSVAAVAPPRSEAEMETLSGQVEEKVEEVAVETEEKVKERSEEKTEATE
;
A
#
# COMPACT_ATOMS: atom_id res chain seq x y z
N ILE A 1 16.29 22.52 -1.31
CA ILE A 1 14.91 22.95 -1.61
C ILE A 1 14.97 23.62 -2.97
N THR A 2 14.43 22.99 -4.01
CA THR A 2 14.69 23.36 -5.42
C THR A 2 13.49 24.03 -6.08
N HIS A 3 12.30 23.93 -5.47
CA HIS A 3 11.07 24.54 -5.94
C HIS A 3 10.08 24.71 -4.78
N VAL A 4 9.31 25.79 -4.77
CA VAL A 4 8.19 26.02 -3.86
C VAL A 4 7.07 26.65 -4.67
N ASP A 5 5.93 25.96 -4.74
CA ASP A 5 4.70 26.47 -5.33
C ASP A 5 3.78 27.01 -4.24
N PHE A 6 3.16 28.15 -4.51
CA PHE A 6 2.10 28.70 -3.67
C PHE A 6 0.77 28.49 -4.37
N TYR A 7 -0.16 27.82 -3.69
CA TYR A 7 -1.52 27.60 -4.16
C TYR A 7 -2.43 28.64 -3.50
N GLU A 8 -3.07 29.51 -4.29
CA GLU A 8 -4.06 30.46 -3.77
C GLU A 8 -5.38 29.71 -3.52
N VAL A 9 -5.60 29.29 -2.27
CA VAL A 9 -6.85 28.65 -1.85
C VAL A 9 -7.90 29.71 -1.50
N ARG A 10 -9.08 29.60 -2.09
CA ARG A 10 -10.25 30.40 -1.67
C ARG A 10 -10.84 29.76 -0.42
N MET A 11 -10.97 30.54 0.65
CA MET A 11 -11.49 30.03 1.93
C MET A 11 -12.97 29.63 1.87
N ASP A 12 -13.71 30.12 0.87
CA ASP A 12 -15.13 29.82 0.66
C ASP A 12 -15.38 28.58 -0.23
N GLU A 13 -14.32 27.99 -0.79
CA GLU A 13 -14.44 26.85 -1.72
C GLU A 13 -13.96 25.55 -1.07
N LYS A 14 -14.71 24.47 -1.31
CA LYS A 14 -14.32 23.13 -0.87
C LYS A 14 -13.14 22.65 -1.72
N ILE A 15 -12.02 22.38 -1.07
CA ILE A 15 -10.84 21.82 -1.72
C ILE A 15 -10.79 20.31 -1.50
N THR A 16 -10.26 19.59 -2.48
CA THR A 16 -9.94 18.18 -2.34
C THR A 16 -8.47 18.06 -1.92
N ALA A 17 -8.21 17.34 -0.83
CA ALA A 17 -6.84 17.05 -0.40
C ALA A 17 -6.69 15.58 0.00
N ASN A 18 -5.51 15.04 -0.23
CA ASN A 18 -5.14 13.71 0.24
C ASN A 18 -4.54 13.84 1.64
N ILE A 19 -5.19 13.23 2.63
CA ILE A 19 -4.79 13.34 4.04
C ILE A 19 -4.24 12.00 4.51
N PRO A 20 -3.01 11.96 5.05
CA PRO A 20 -2.42 10.72 5.53
C PRO A 20 -3.15 10.16 6.74
N LEU A 21 -3.24 8.83 6.80
CA LEU A 21 -3.82 8.07 7.88
C LEU A 21 -2.73 7.64 8.87
N VAL A 22 -2.93 7.97 10.14
CA VAL A 22 -2.03 7.60 11.24
C VAL A 22 -2.73 6.55 12.09
N PHE A 23 -2.15 5.36 12.11
CA PHE A 23 -2.67 4.23 12.89
C PHE A 23 -2.17 4.34 14.33
N ILE A 24 -3.10 4.43 15.29
CA ILE A 24 -2.82 4.57 16.72
C ILE A 24 -3.34 3.35 17.49
N GLY A 25 -2.59 2.96 18.53
CA GLY A 25 -2.89 1.80 19.38
C GLY A 25 -2.21 0.51 18.93
N ASP A 26 -2.49 -0.57 19.65
CA ASP A 26 -1.99 -1.92 19.39
C ASP A 26 -3.16 -2.80 18.96
N ALA A 27 -3.02 -3.49 17.81
CA ALA A 27 -4.02 -4.43 17.35
C ALA A 27 -3.80 -5.81 18.00
N PRO A 28 -4.74 -6.33 18.82
CA PRO A 28 -4.64 -7.67 19.41
C PRO A 28 -4.38 -8.76 18.38
N ALA A 29 -4.94 -8.64 17.16
CA ALA A 29 -4.68 -9.61 16.09
C ALA A 29 -3.20 -9.67 15.63
N VAL A 30 -2.44 -8.59 15.80
CA VAL A 30 -0.99 -8.58 15.51
C VAL A 30 -0.22 -9.12 16.71
N SER A 31 -0.53 -8.65 17.92
CA SER A 31 0.21 -8.98 19.14
C SER A 31 -0.06 -10.39 19.67
N ASP A 32 -1.32 -10.84 19.67
CA ASP A 32 -1.75 -12.12 20.24
C ASP A 32 -1.76 -13.26 19.20
N LEU A 33 -2.15 -12.96 17.96
CA LEU A 33 -2.27 -13.97 16.88
C LEU A 33 -1.07 -13.99 15.93
N GLY A 34 -0.10 -13.09 16.11
CA GLY A 34 1.10 -13.01 15.26
C GLY A 34 0.81 -12.56 13.82
N GLY A 35 -0.33 -11.92 13.57
CA GLY A 35 -0.70 -11.41 12.25
C GLY A 35 0.17 -10.25 11.77
N THR A 36 0.14 -9.98 10.46
CA THR A 36 0.79 -8.79 9.88
C THR A 36 -0.27 -7.74 9.56
N LEU A 37 -0.08 -6.52 10.08
CA LEU A 37 -0.95 -5.39 9.75
C LEU A 37 -0.76 -4.97 8.28
N VAL A 38 -1.81 -5.11 7.49
CA VAL A 38 -1.85 -4.68 6.09
C VAL A 38 -2.63 -3.37 6.00
N LYS A 39 -1.92 -2.30 5.62
CA LYS A 39 -2.50 -0.99 5.34
C LYS A 39 -2.92 -0.99 3.88
N ALA A 40 -4.21 -1.16 3.60
CA ALA A 40 -4.73 -1.12 2.23
C ALA A 40 -4.56 0.29 1.64
N MET A 41 -4.71 1.32 2.47
CA MET A 41 -4.60 2.72 2.07
C MET A 41 -3.81 3.51 3.11
N GLN A 42 -2.94 4.41 2.64
CA GLN A 42 -2.10 5.25 3.52
C GLN A 42 -2.62 6.69 3.64
N GLY A 43 -3.49 7.11 2.72
CA GLY A 43 -4.11 8.43 2.72
C GLY A 43 -5.50 8.33 2.15
N LEU A 44 -6.38 9.20 2.63
CA LEU A 44 -7.77 9.29 2.22
C LEU A 44 -7.98 10.61 1.46
N GLU A 45 -8.64 10.55 0.31
CA GLU A 45 -9.04 11.74 -0.41
C GLU A 45 -10.34 12.30 0.20
N VAL A 46 -10.25 13.50 0.76
CA VAL A 46 -11.39 14.17 1.38
C VAL A 46 -11.59 15.56 0.78
N ARG A 47 -12.84 16.01 0.84
CA ARG A 47 -13.26 17.34 0.43
C ARG A 47 -13.71 18.12 1.65
N ALA A 48 -13.03 19.23 1.94
CA ALA A 48 -13.37 20.10 3.07
C ALA A 48 -13.01 21.56 2.75
N LEU A 49 -13.44 22.48 3.60
CA LEU A 49 -12.93 23.85 3.57
C LEU A 49 -11.47 23.87 4.03
N PRO A 50 -10.63 24.79 3.52
CA PRO A 50 -9.24 24.92 3.96
C PRO A 50 -9.09 25.10 5.48
N THR A 51 -10.09 25.71 6.13
CA THR A 51 -10.14 25.94 7.58
C THR A 51 -10.39 24.67 8.39
N ASP A 52 -11.12 23.71 7.82
CA ASP A 52 -11.54 22.47 8.48
C ASP A 52 -10.72 21.25 8.02
N LEU A 53 -9.70 21.46 7.20
CA LEU A 53 -8.85 20.40 6.66
C LEU A 53 -7.89 19.85 7.75
N PRO A 54 -8.02 18.58 8.19
CA PRO A 54 -7.09 18.02 9.15
C PRO A 54 -5.72 17.73 8.49
N HIS A 55 -4.64 17.82 9.26
CA HIS A 55 -3.30 17.44 8.76
C HIS A 55 -3.09 15.92 8.72
N GLN A 56 -3.76 15.20 9.60
CA GLN A 56 -3.68 13.74 9.72
C GLN A 56 -5.00 13.23 10.29
N ILE A 57 -5.34 11.99 9.94
CA ILE A 57 -6.53 11.31 10.46
C ILE A 57 -6.06 10.13 11.30
N GLU A 58 -6.48 10.10 12.56
CA GLU A 58 -6.11 9.04 13.50
C GLU A 58 -7.09 7.86 13.39
N VAL A 59 -6.55 6.68 13.10
CA VAL A 59 -7.31 5.43 12.97
C VAL A 59 -6.92 4.50 14.11
N ASN A 60 -7.90 4.13 14.95
CA ASN A 60 -7.64 3.27 16.11
C ASN A 60 -7.67 1.79 15.70
N ILE A 61 -6.53 1.12 15.77
CA ILE A 61 -6.40 -0.30 15.39
C ILE A 61 -6.71 -1.29 16.51
N SER A 62 -6.99 -0.81 17.71
CA SER A 62 -7.31 -1.65 18.89
C SER A 62 -8.64 -2.39 18.76
N GLN A 63 -9.46 -2.03 17.76
CA GLN A 63 -10.74 -2.70 17.48
C GLN A 63 -10.56 -4.00 16.68
N ILE A 64 -9.40 -4.21 16.03
CA ILE A 64 -9.13 -5.41 15.23
C ILE A 64 -8.71 -6.56 16.15
N ARG A 65 -9.65 -7.47 16.45
CA ARG A 65 -9.40 -8.61 17.36
C ARG A 65 -9.12 -9.90 16.60
N THR A 66 -9.73 -10.09 15.44
CA THR A 66 -9.55 -11.27 14.59
C THR A 66 -8.99 -10.89 13.22
N PHE A 67 -8.63 -11.90 12.40
CA PHE A 67 -8.19 -11.70 11.02
C PHE A 67 -9.32 -11.28 10.06
N ASP A 68 -10.58 -11.50 10.46
CA ASP A 68 -11.77 -11.12 9.69
C ASP A 68 -12.24 -9.68 10.00
N ASP A 69 -11.70 -9.07 11.05
CA ASP A 69 -12.00 -7.69 11.42
C ASP A 69 -11.21 -6.71 10.54
N ASN A 70 -11.94 -5.81 9.89
CA ASN A 70 -11.38 -4.76 9.03
C ASN A 70 -11.91 -3.41 9.49
N ILE A 71 -11.07 -2.38 9.43
CA ILE A 71 -11.50 -1.01 9.65
C ILE A 71 -11.99 -0.45 8.32
N LEU A 72 -13.25 -0.06 8.27
CA LEU A 72 -13.87 0.57 7.12
C LEU A 72 -13.69 2.08 7.16
N VAL A 73 -13.72 2.72 6.00
CA VAL A 73 -13.66 4.19 5.88
C VAL A 73 -14.76 4.87 6.71
N GLY A 74 -15.96 4.28 6.79
CA GLY A 74 -17.07 4.83 7.58
C GLY A 74 -16.90 4.77 9.11
N ASP A 75 -15.99 3.95 9.64
CA ASP A 75 -15.74 3.83 11.08
C ASP A 75 -14.74 4.89 11.60
N ILE A 76 -14.11 5.62 10.68
CA ILE A 76 -13.11 6.64 10.99
C ILE A 76 -13.78 7.87 11.63
N LYS A 77 -13.18 8.36 12.71
CA LYS A 77 -13.62 9.60 13.37
C LYS A 77 -13.21 10.82 12.54
N LEU A 78 -14.18 11.43 11.87
CA LEU A 78 -13.96 12.60 11.05
C LEU A 78 -14.31 13.88 11.82
N PRO A 79 -13.52 14.96 11.68
CA PRO A 79 -13.89 16.27 12.18
C PRO A 79 -15.09 16.85 11.39
N LYS A 80 -15.75 17.84 11.98
CA LYS A 80 -16.95 18.46 11.37
C LYS A 80 -16.58 19.13 10.04
N GLY A 81 -17.41 18.93 9.01
CA GLY A 81 -17.26 19.62 7.72
C GLY A 81 -16.39 18.88 6.69
N VAL A 82 -15.90 17.67 6.99
CA VAL A 82 -15.16 16.83 6.05
C VAL A 82 -16.10 15.88 5.32
N GLU A 83 -16.08 15.93 3.99
CA GLU A 83 -16.78 14.98 3.12
C GLU A 83 -15.79 13.98 2.55
N ILE A 84 -16.04 12.69 2.74
CA ILE A 84 -15.24 11.64 2.12
C ILE A 84 -15.73 11.43 0.69
N LEU A 85 -14.80 11.43 -0.27
CA LEU A 85 -15.10 11.16 -1.69
C LEU A 85 -15.07 9.65 -2.00
N GLU A 86 -14.33 8.90 -1.20
CA GLU A 86 -14.18 7.45 -1.31
C GLU A 86 -15.36 6.66 -0.75
N ASN A 87 -15.41 5.37 -1.09
CA ASN A 87 -16.48 4.50 -0.62
C ASN A 87 -16.33 4.18 0.88
N GLN A 88 -17.40 4.38 1.65
CA GLN A 88 -17.45 4.10 3.09
C GLN A 88 -17.26 2.62 3.44
N GLU A 89 -17.53 1.72 2.49
CA GLU A 89 -17.37 0.26 2.59
C GLU A 89 -15.95 -0.21 2.22
N THR A 90 -15.05 0.69 1.80
CA THR A 90 -13.66 0.33 1.53
C THR A 90 -12.93 0.03 2.85
N SER A 91 -12.12 -1.03 2.84
CA SER A 91 -11.25 -1.37 3.98
C SER A 91 -9.97 -0.55 3.97
N VAL A 92 -9.67 0.07 5.11
CA VAL A 92 -8.52 0.95 5.33
C VAL A 92 -7.34 0.17 5.91
N ALA A 93 -7.62 -0.68 6.89
CA ALA A 93 -6.66 -1.56 7.53
C ALA A 93 -7.28 -2.92 7.83
N ALA A 94 -6.52 -3.97 7.59
CA ALA A 94 -6.85 -5.35 7.91
C ALA A 94 -5.62 -6.06 8.45
N VAL A 95 -5.81 -7.17 9.17
CA VAL A 95 -4.69 -7.99 9.65
C VAL A 95 -4.70 -9.31 8.88
N ALA A 96 -3.64 -9.55 8.14
CA ALA A 96 -3.46 -10.81 7.44
C ALA A 96 -2.89 -11.87 8.40
N PRO A 97 -3.38 -13.12 8.33
CA PRO A 97 -2.82 -14.21 9.11
C PRO A 97 -1.34 -14.44 8.74
N PRO A 98 -0.49 -14.82 9.71
CA PRO A 98 0.89 -15.16 9.42
C PRO A 98 0.90 -16.40 8.50
N ARG A 99 1.64 -16.32 7.39
CA ARG A 99 1.92 -17.51 6.59
C ARG A 99 2.76 -18.47 7.42
N SER A 100 2.25 -19.68 7.61
CA SER A 100 2.96 -20.79 8.23
C SER A 100 4.26 -21.09 7.44
N GLU A 101 5.32 -21.48 8.14
CA GLU A 101 6.63 -21.85 7.56
C GLU A 101 6.50 -22.88 6.40
N ALA A 102 5.50 -23.76 6.48
CA ALA A 102 5.15 -24.74 5.45
C ALA A 102 4.72 -24.15 4.09
N GLU A 103 4.13 -22.94 4.05
CA GLU A 103 3.77 -22.28 2.78
C GLU A 103 4.96 -21.52 2.16
N MET A 104 5.94 -21.11 2.97
CA MET A 104 7.16 -20.47 2.46
C MET A 104 8.10 -21.49 1.81
N GLU A 105 8.19 -22.73 2.31
CA GLU A 105 8.95 -23.82 1.67
C GLU A 105 8.38 -24.21 0.29
N THR A 106 7.05 -24.26 0.13
CA THR A 106 6.42 -24.67 -1.13
C THR A 106 6.54 -23.64 -2.25
N LEU A 107 6.62 -22.34 -1.93
CA LEU A 107 6.95 -21.30 -2.91
C LEU A 107 8.44 -21.29 -3.24
N SER A 108 9.31 -21.51 -2.28
CA SER A 108 10.77 -21.56 -2.51
C SER A 108 11.14 -22.69 -3.47
N GLY A 109 10.57 -23.90 -3.27
CA GLY A 109 10.79 -25.03 -4.16
C GLY A 109 10.20 -24.85 -5.56
N GLN A 110 9.04 -24.18 -5.70
CA GLN A 110 8.47 -23.86 -7.02
C GLN A 110 9.21 -22.74 -7.75
N VAL A 111 9.84 -21.82 -7.01
CA VAL A 111 10.70 -20.80 -7.62
C VAL A 111 11.98 -21.45 -8.13
N GLU A 112 12.63 -22.35 -7.37
CA GLU A 112 13.79 -23.12 -7.83
C GLU A 112 13.50 -23.94 -9.10
N GLU A 113 12.38 -24.68 -9.15
CA GLU A 113 12.01 -25.48 -10.33
C GLU A 113 11.74 -24.62 -11.58
N LYS A 114 11.23 -23.38 -11.39
CA LYS A 114 10.91 -22.47 -12.50
C LYS A 114 12.11 -21.63 -12.97
N VAL A 115 13.15 -21.41 -12.17
CA VAL A 115 14.40 -20.80 -12.67
C VAL A 115 15.23 -21.78 -13.49
N GLU A 116 15.17 -23.09 -13.18
CA GLU A 116 15.92 -24.12 -13.91
C GLU A 116 15.40 -24.34 -15.33
N GLU A 117 14.09 -24.28 -15.57
CA GLU A 117 13.52 -24.44 -16.92
C GLU A 117 13.78 -23.22 -17.83
N VAL A 118 13.90 -22.00 -17.27
CA VAL A 118 14.15 -20.76 -18.03
C VAL A 118 15.65 -20.55 -18.33
N ALA A 119 16.54 -21.10 -17.51
CA ALA A 119 17.99 -21.07 -17.76
C ALA A 119 18.39 -21.90 -18.99
N VAL A 120 17.69 -23.01 -19.26
CA VAL A 120 18.02 -23.87 -20.42
C VAL A 120 17.63 -23.21 -21.76
N GLU A 121 16.60 -22.38 -21.82
CA GLU A 121 16.15 -21.77 -23.09
C GLU A 121 16.89 -20.46 -23.45
N THR A 122 17.59 -19.82 -22.50
CA THR A 122 18.31 -18.56 -22.77
C THR A 122 19.76 -18.76 -23.23
N GLU A 123 20.40 -19.88 -22.92
CA GLU A 123 21.79 -20.14 -23.33
C GLU A 123 21.94 -20.41 -24.84
N GLU A 124 20.93 -20.95 -25.52
CA GLU A 124 21.04 -21.25 -26.95
C GLU A 124 20.89 -20.00 -27.84
N LYS A 125 20.20 -18.94 -27.37
CA LYS A 125 19.95 -17.72 -28.18
C LYS A 125 21.02 -16.64 -28.04
N VAL A 126 21.89 -16.71 -27.02
CA VAL A 126 22.98 -15.72 -26.85
C VAL A 126 24.19 -16.05 -27.73
N LYS A 127 24.38 -17.32 -28.12
CA LYS A 127 25.55 -17.73 -28.90
C LYS A 127 25.51 -17.27 -30.36
N GLU A 128 24.33 -17.10 -30.96
CA GLU A 128 24.21 -16.67 -32.36
C GLU A 128 24.36 -15.15 -32.59
N ARG A 129 24.30 -14.32 -31.53
CA ARG A 129 24.39 -12.85 -31.66
C ARG A 129 25.80 -12.27 -31.38
N SER A 130 26.76 -13.09 -30.96
CA SER A 130 28.11 -12.62 -30.59
C SER A 130 29.12 -12.63 -31.75
N GLU A 131 28.83 -13.26 -32.90
CA GLU A 131 29.83 -13.38 -33.98
C GLU A 131 29.71 -12.29 -35.07
N GLU A 132 28.63 -11.49 -35.13
CA GLU A 132 28.45 -10.50 -36.21
C GLU A 132 29.02 -9.08 -35.91
N LYS A 133 29.59 -8.83 -34.73
CA LYS A 133 29.99 -7.45 -34.35
C LYS A 133 31.50 -7.18 -34.22
N THR A 134 32.36 -8.01 -34.79
CA THR A 134 33.82 -7.78 -34.80
C THR A 134 34.39 -7.26 -36.13
N GLU A 135 33.57 -7.03 -37.17
CA GLU A 135 34.08 -6.64 -38.49
C GLU A 135 33.37 -5.41 -39.07
N ALA A 136 33.41 -4.27 -38.38
CA ALA A 136 33.05 -2.97 -38.99
C ALA A 136 33.57 -1.77 -38.16
N THR A 137 34.88 -1.65 -37.97
CA THR A 137 35.50 -0.34 -37.69
C THR A 137 36.95 -0.37 -38.18
N GLU A 138 37.13 -0.19 -39.49
CA GLU A 138 38.32 0.43 -40.07
C GLU A 138 37.87 1.45 -41.12
#